data_AF-A0A963IQT7-F1
#
_entry.id   AF-A0A963IQT7-F1
#
_cell.length_a   1.000
_cell.length_b   1.000
_cell.length_c   1.000
_cell.angle_alpha   90.00
_cell.angle_beta   90.00
_cell.angle_gamma   90.00
#
_symmetry.space_group_name_H-M   'P 1'
#
loop_
_entity.id
_entity.type
_entity.pdbx_description
1 polymer ?
#
loop_
_entity_poly.entity_id
_entity_poly.type
_entity_poly.pdbx_seq_one_letter_code
_entity_poly.pdbx_strand_id
1 'polypeptide(L)' 'MAFLSWREDYRVGVEHIDEEHRGLFALINEFHDRHRGGADPKDLAKILNDLVQYGEEHFRHEEQTMLENEYPAHAAHC' A
#
# COMPACT_ATOMS: atom_id res chain seq x y z
N MET A 1 -0.76 15.09 -13.00
CA MET A 1 -1.85 14.56 -12.17
C MET A 1 -1.43 13.18 -11.72
N ALA A 2 -1.75 12.80 -10.48
CA ALA A 2 -1.45 11.46 -9.98
C ALA A 2 -2.17 10.40 -10.83
N PHE A 3 -1.52 9.26 -11.05
CA PHE A 3 -2.10 8.13 -11.77
C PHE A 3 -3.26 7.51 -10.98
N LEU A 4 -3.05 7.35 -9.67
CA LEU A 4 -4.05 6.96 -8.68
C LEU A 4 -4.26 8.11 -7.70
N SER A 5 -5.52 8.40 -7.38
CA SER A 5 -5.87 9.38 -6.36
C SER A 5 -6.56 8.70 -5.21
N TRP A 6 -6.09 8.94 -3.98
CA TRP A 6 -6.80 8.52 -2.78
C TRP A 6 -8.20 9.16 -2.74
N ARG A 7 -9.18 8.39 -2.30
CA ARG A 7 -10.57 8.80 -2.12
C ARG A 7 -11.03 8.31 -0.76
N GLU A 8 -11.91 9.07 -0.12
CA GLU A 8 -12.48 8.71 1.19
C GLU A 8 -13.24 7.38 1.16
N ASP A 9 -13.71 6.94 -0.01
CA ASP A 9 -14.36 5.64 -0.20
C ASP A 9 -13.43 4.44 0.06
N TYR A 10 -12.11 4.63 0.06
CA TYR A 10 -11.13 3.59 0.38
C TYR A 10 -10.83 3.49 1.88
N ARG A 11 -11.32 4.45 2.67
CA ARG A 11 -11.06 4.53 4.10
C ARG A 11 -11.75 3.37 4.83
N VAL A 12 -11.00 2.63 5.62
CA VAL A 12 -11.53 1.57 6.50
C VAL A 12 -11.83 2.08 7.91
N GLY A 13 -11.35 3.29 8.24
CA GLY A 13 -11.64 3.98 9.50
C GLY A 13 -10.68 3.63 10.64
N VAL A 14 -9.62 2.89 10.32
CA VAL A 14 -8.51 2.58 11.22
C VAL A 14 -7.33 3.44 10.77
N GLU A 15 -7.00 4.47 11.56
CA GLU A 15 -6.12 5.57 11.15
C GLU A 15 -4.77 5.10 10.59
N HIS A 16 -4.08 4.18 11.29
CA HIS A 16 -2.78 3.67 10.85
C HIS A 16 -2.87 2.85 9.55
N ILE A 17 -3.94 2.07 9.37
CA ILE A 17 -4.19 1.30 8.13
C ILE A 17 -4.51 2.24 6.96
N ASP A 18 -5.32 3.27 7.20
CA ASP A 18 -5.65 4.28 6.18
C ASP A 18 -4.41 5.08 5.75
N GLU A 19 -3.47 5.34 6.67
CA GLU A 19 -2.17 5.93 6.36
C GLU A 19 -1.29 5.01 5.52
N GLU A 20 -1.27 3.72 5.84
CA GLU A 20 -0.55 2.73 5.04
C GLU A 20 -1.11 2.60 3.62
N HIS A 21 -2.44 2.57 3.46
CA HIS A 21 -3.03 2.58 2.12
C HIS A 21 -2.64 3.84 1.33
N ARG A 22 -2.60 5.02 1.97
CA ARG A 22 -2.09 6.24 1.33
C ARG A 22 -0.61 6.13 0.94
N GLY A 23 0.21 5.46 1.75
CA GLY A 23 1.60 5.12 1.43
C GLY A 23 1.73 4.25 0.18
N LEU A 24 0.93 3.20 0.07
CA LEU A 24 0.86 2.34 -1.13
C LEU A 24 0.52 3.16 -2.39
N PHE A 25 -0.48 4.04 -2.29
CA PHE A 25 -0.85 4.94 -3.40
C PHE A 25 0.31 5.86 -3.79
N ALA A 26 1.06 6.39 -2.82
CA ALA A 26 2.22 7.25 -3.09
C ALA A 26 3.32 6.48 -3.84
N LEU A 27 3.66 5.27 -3.42
CA LEU A 27 4.67 4.44 -4.08
C LEU A 27 4.26 4.05 -5.51
N ILE A 28 3.00 3.71 -5.74
CA ILE A 28 2.50 3.39 -7.08
C ILE A 28 2.54 4.63 -8.00
N ASN A 29 2.17 5.79 -7.48
CA ASN A 29 2.27 7.03 -8.23
C ASN A 29 3.71 7.41 -8.56
N GLU A 30 4.64 7.24 -7.60
CA GLU A 30 6.06 7.47 -7.86
C GLU A 30 6.56 6.53 -8.96
N PHE A 31 6.28 5.23 -8.87
CA PHE A 31 6.65 4.27 -9.89
C PHE A 31 6.15 4.71 -11.27
N HIS A 32 4.86 5.07 -11.36
CA HIS A 32 4.24 5.49 -12.61
C HIS A 32 4.93 6.75 -13.19
N ASP A 33 5.18 7.76 -12.37
CA ASP A 33 5.78 9.02 -12.83
C ASP A 33 7.23 8.83 -13.29
N ARG A 34 8.01 8.01 -12.56
CA ARG A 34 9.37 7.63 -12.96
C ARG A 34 9.37 6.82 -14.25
N HIS A 35 8.43 5.90 -14.39
CA HIS A 35 8.30 5.08 -15.59
C HIS A 35 7.97 5.94 -16.82
N ARG A 36 7.01 6.88 -16.69
CA ARG A 36 6.69 7.82 -17.77
C ARG A 36 7.82 8.80 -18.06
N GLY A 37 8.62 9.14 -17.05
CA GLY A 37 9.83 9.95 -17.18
C GLY A 37 11.01 9.24 -17.85
N GLY A 38 10.88 7.95 -18.19
CA GLY A 38 11.96 7.17 -18.80
C GLY A 38 13.11 6.85 -17.83
N ALA A 39 12.80 6.70 -16.54
CA ALA A 39 13.79 6.31 -15.54
C ALA A 39 14.46 4.96 -15.87
N ASP A 40 15.69 4.79 -15.38
CA ASP A 40 16.44 3.55 -15.55
C ASP A 40 15.68 2.36 -14.91
N PRO A 41 15.64 1.18 -15.57
CA PRO A 41 15.01 -0.01 -15.01
C PRO A 41 15.46 -0.37 -13.59
N LYS A 42 16.70 -0.07 -13.20
CA LYS A 42 17.21 -0.31 -11.83
C LYS A 42 16.55 0.57 -10.79
N ASP A 43 16.23 1.82 -11.13
CA ASP A 43 15.56 2.72 -10.20
C ASP A 43 14.07 2.36 -10.08
N LEU A 44 13.45 1.94 -11.18
CA LEU A 44 12.11 1.36 -11.16
C LEU A 44 12.05 0.08 -10.31
N ALA A 45 13.06 -0.79 -10.41
CA ALA A 45 13.14 -2.01 -9.62
C ALA A 45 13.26 -1.72 -8.11
N LYS A 46 13.96 -0.66 -7.71
CA LYS A 46 14.01 -0.25 -6.29
C LYS A 46 12.63 0.14 -5.78
N ILE A 47 11.89 0.97 -6.51
CA ILE A 47 10.54 1.40 -6.12
C ILE A 47 9.59 0.19 -6.05
N LEU A 48 9.73 -0.78 -6.95
CA LEU A 48 8.96 -2.02 -6.87
C LEU A 48 9.32 -2.86 -5.64
N ASN A 49 10.60 -2.95 -5.28
CA ASN A 49 11.00 -3.63 -4.05
C ASN A 49 10.47 -2.92 -2.81
N ASP A 50 10.52 -1.58 -2.79
CA ASP A 50 9.95 -0.78 -1.71
C ASP A 50 8.43 -1.01 -1.61
N LEU A 51 7.73 -1.10 -2.74
CA LEU A 51 6.29 -1.43 -2.79
C LEU A 51 6.00 -2.83 -2.25
N VAL A 52 6.82 -3.83 -2.59
CA VAL A 52 6.67 -5.20 -2.07
C VAL A 52 6.88 -5.21 -0.56
N GLN A 53 7.97 -4.63 -0.07
CA GLN A 53 8.25 -4.57 1.37
C GLN A 53 7.14 -3.83 2.12
N TYR A 54 6.71 -2.69 1.61
CA TYR A 54 5.65 -1.90 2.23
C TYR A 54 4.31 -2.65 2.24
N GLY A 55 4.00 -3.40 1.17
CA GLY A 55 2.82 -4.25 1.10
C GLY A 55 2.85 -5.41 2.11
N GLU A 56 3.99 -6.07 2.27
CA GLU A 56 4.18 -7.13 3.27
C GLU A 56 4.01 -6.60 4.71
N GLU A 57 4.60 -5.44 5.01
CA GLU A 57 4.46 -4.79 6.32
C GLU A 57 3.01 -4.38 6.59
N HIS A 58 2.34 -3.80 5.58
CA HIS A 58 0.94 -3.41 5.65
C HIS A 58 0.01 -4.60 5.95
N PHE A 59 0.12 -5.70 5.19
CA PHE A 59 -0.70 -6.89 5.44
C PHE A 59 -0.46 -7.48 6.82
N ARG A 60 0.79 -7.51 7.28
CA ARG A 60 1.11 -7.95 8.65
C ARG A 60 0.41 -7.08 9.70
N HIS A 61 0.35 -5.77 9.51
CA HIS A 61 -0.34 -4.88 10.45
C HIS A 61 -1.87 -5.03 10.39
N GLU A 62 -2.46 -5.25 9.21
CA GLU A 62 -3.88 -5.57 9.07
C GLU A 62 -4.22 -6.88 9.79
N GLU A 63 -3.48 -7.95 9.53
CA GLU A 63 -3.64 -9.27 10.16
C GLU A 63 -3.52 -9.19 11.68
N GLN A 64 -2.49 -8.51 12.17
CA GLN A 64 -2.33 -8.28 13.61
C GLN A 64 -3.52 -7.53 14.21
N THR A 65 -3.95 -6.44 13.57
CA THR A 65 -5.10 -5.65 14.02
C THR A 65 -6.37 -6.49 14.05
N MET A 66 -6.60 -7.31 13.02
CA MET A 66 -7.75 -8.21 12.93
C MET A 66 -7.72 -9.30 14.01
N LEU A 67 -6.56 -9.90 14.29
CA LEU A 67 -6.39 -10.90 15.34
C LEU A 67 -6.64 -10.33 16.73
N GLU A 68 -6.06 -9.17 17.03
CA GLU A 68 -6.20 -8.50 18.33
C GLU A 68 -7.65 -8.09 18.65
N ASN A 69 -8.46 -7.88 17.61
CA ASN A 69 -9.86 -7.50 17.72
C ASN A 69 -10.84 -8.66 17.42
N GLU A 70 -10.35 -9.91 17.37
CA GLU A 70 -11.16 -11.12 17.13
C GLU A 70 -12.04 -11.02 15.88
N TYR A 71 -11.51 -10.42 14.81
CA TYR A 71 -12.28 -10.20 13.58
C TYR A 71 -12.77 -11.53 12.97
N PRO A 72 -14.09 -11.75 12.83
CA PRO A 72 -14.64 -13.05 12.48
C PRO A 72 -14.18 -13.62 11.13
N ALA A 73 -13.81 -12.75 10.19
CA ALA A 73 -13.40 -13.13 8.84
C ALA A 73 -11.88 -13.07 8.62
N HIS A 74 -11.07 -12.99 9.69
CA HIS A 74 -9.61 -12.96 9.60
C HIS A 74 -9.04 -14.10 8.74
N ALA A 75 -9.53 -15.33 8.94
CA ALA A 75 -9.05 -16.50 8.21
C ALA A 75 -9.37 -16.50 6.69
N ALA A 76 -10.30 -15.64 6.23
CA ALA A 76 -10.58 -15.47 4.80
C ALA A 76 -9.80 -14.31 4.18
N HIS A 77 -9.17 -13.47 5.01
CA HIS A 77 -8.32 -12.35 4.58
C HIS A 77 -6.87 -12.80 4.35
N CYS A 78 -6.36 -13.74 5.15
CA CYS A 78 -5.04 -14.40 5.00
C CYS A 78 -5.03 -15.47 3.90
#